data_AF-A0A4S8KEN4-F1
#
_entry.id   AF-A0A4S8KEN4-F1
#
_cell.length_a   1.000
_cell.length_b   1.000
_cell.length_c   1.000
_cell.angle_alpha   90.00
_cell.angle_beta   90.00
_cell.angle_gamma   90.00
#
_symmetry.space_group_name_H-M   'P 1'
#
loop_
_entity.id
_entity.type
_entity.pdbx_description
1 polymer ?
#
loop_
_entity_poly.entity_id
_entity_poly.type
_entity_poly.pdbx_seq_one_letter_code
_entity_poly.pdbx_strand_id
1 'polypeptide(L)'
;MQALGSYGCFEAVYDRVTPQLHGSILEMAAEELFPLPLEVKIKNTSDKPFGGYLGQISGFDYESLAITDAPLPHGAPRFCGLLWPDGNPDFCEKAYTFSKKLGQLEEMVRRMVLESLGVTEYHEEQSAST
;
A
#
# COMPACT_ATOMS: atom_id res chain seq x y z
N MET A 1 -4.06 -3.18 23.04
CA MET A 1 -2.65 -3.35 23.47
C MET A 1 -2.23 -4.75 23.84
N GLN A 2 -3.05 -5.58 24.49
CA GLN A 2 -2.60 -6.92 24.88
C GLN A 2 -2.08 -7.76 23.71
N ALA A 3 -2.82 -7.84 22.59
CA ALA A 3 -2.38 -8.59 21.42
C ALA A 3 -1.05 -8.07 20.84
N LEU A 4 -0.94 -6.75 20.64
CA LEU A 4 0.30 -6.10 20.19
C LEU A 4 1.47 -6.33 21.16
N GLY A 5 1.26 -6.23 22.47
CA GLY A 5 2.30 -6.41 23.47
C GLY A 5 2.74 -7.87 23.65
N SER A 6 1.82 -8.83 23.53
CA SER A 6 2.11 -10.25 23.69
C SER A 6 2.60 -10.94 22.41
N TYR A 7 2.09 -10.52 21.25
CA TYR A 7 2.30 -11.23 19.98
C TYR A 7 2.90 -10.36 18.86
N GLY A 8 2.95 -9.04 19.02
CA GLY A 8 3.44 -8.12 17.99
C GLY A 8 2.45 -7.87 16.83
N CYS A 9 1.29 -8.54 16.82
CA CYS A 9 0.28 -8.39 15.77
C CYS A 9 -1.15 -8.65 16.30
N PHE A 10 -2.13 -8.34 15.46
CA PHE A 10 -3.53 -8.67 15.67
C PHE A 10 -4.23 -8.77 14.31
N GLU A 11 -5.39 -9.42 14.29
CA GLU A 11 -6.26 -9.46 13.12
C GLU A 11 -7.33 -8.37 13.25
N ALA A 12 -7.51 -7.57 12.20
CA ALA A 12 -8.54 -6.54 12.14
C ALA A 12 -9.66 -6.98 11.18
N VAL A 13 -10.87 -7.17 11.70
CA VAL A 13 -12.07 -7.34 10.87
C VAL A 13 -12.54 -5.96 10.43
N TYR A 14 -12.30 -5.61 9.17
CA TYR A 14 -12.57 -4.28 8.62
C TYR A 14 -13.51 -4.34 7.42
N ASP A 15 -14.79 -4.05 7.67
CA ASP A 15 -15.89 -4.14 6.71
C ASP A 15 -15.76 -3.20 5.49
N ARG A 16 -15.01 -2.10 5.63
CA ARG A 16 -14.85 -1.13 4.55
C ARG A 16 -13.97 -1.65 3.41
N VAL A 17 -13.07 -2.60 3.66
CA VAL A 17 -12.32 -3.32 2.61
C VAL A 17 -13.09 -4.61 2.33
N THR A 18 -13.96 -4.57 1.32
CA THR A 18 -14.78 -5.73 1.00
C THR A 18 -13.93 -6.86 0.40
N PRO A 19 -14.33 -8.13 0.58
CA PRO A 19 -13.66 -9.26 -0.07
C PRO A 19 -13.56 -9.11 -1.59
N GLN A 20 -14.57 -8.48 -2.21
CA GLN A 20 -14.58 -8.20 -3.65
C GLN A 20 -13.50 -7.20 -4.03
N LEU A 21 -13.36 -6.07 -3.30
CA LEU A 21 -12.32 -5.08 -3.60
C LEU A 21 -10.92 -5.67 -3.41
N HIS A 22 -10.72 -6.43 -2.32
CA HIS A 22 -9.46 -7.11 -2.04
C HIS A 22 -9.13 -8.17 -3.10
N GLY A 23 -10.11 -8.99 -3.49
CA GLY A 23 -9.94 -9.99 -4.54
C GLY A 23 -9.61 -9.37 -5.89
N SER A 24 -10.36 -8.34 -6.31
CA SER A 24 -10.14 -7.67 -7.59
C SER A 24 -8.76 -7.02 -7.68
N ILE A 25 -8.25 -6.37 -6.63
CA ILE A 25 -6.91 -5.75 -6.70
C ILE A 25 -5.80 -6.81 -6.79
N LEU A 26 -5.96 -7.96 -6.11
CA LEU A 26 -5.00 -9.06 -6.20
C LEU A 26 -5.01 -9.75 -7.57
N GLU A 27 -6.20 -9.97 -8.13
CA GLU A 27 -6.40 -10.52 -9.46
C GLU A 27 -5.77 -9.60 -10.53
N MET A 28 -6.11 -8.31 -10.53
CA MET A 28 -5.53 -7.35 -11.47
C MET A 28 -4.02 -7.20 -11.29
N ALA A 29 -3.49 -7.27 -10.06
CA ALA A 29 -2.05 -7.26 -9.86
C ALA A 29 -1.38 -8.49 -10.51
N ALA A 30 -1.97 -9.68 -10.35
CA ALA A 30 -1.45 -10.91 -10.92
C ALA A 30 -1.55 -10.96 -12.45
N GLU A 31 -2.64 -10.44 -13.02
CA GLU A 31 -2.95 -10.56 -14.45
C GLU A 31 -2.46 -9.37 -15.29
N GLU A 32 -2.36 -8.18 -14.70
CA GLU A 32 -2.08 -6.94 -15.44
C GLU A 32 -0.79 -6.25 -15.01
N LEU A 33 -0.42 -6.28 -13.72
CA LEU A 33 0.75 -5.57 -13.20
C LEU A 33 2.04 -6.41 -13.30
N PHE A 34 2.07 -7.59 -12.68
CA PHE A 34 3.27 -8.44 -12.66
C PHE A 34 3.67 -9.00 -14.04
N PRO A 35 2.72 -9.26 -14.97
CA PRO A 35 3.06 -9.67 -16.34
C PRO A 35 3.68 -8.56 -17.21
N LEU A 36 3.72 -7.30 -16.74
CA LEU A 36 4.36 -6.22 -17.49
C LEU A 36 5.84 -6.54 -17.78
N PRO A 37 6.38 -6.07 -18.92
CA PRO A 37 7.80 -6.21 -19.22
C PRO A 37 8.68 -5.64 -18.11
N LEU A 38 9.83 -6.28 -17.85
CA LEU A 38 10.78 -5.85 -16.82
C LEU A 38 11.19 -4.39 -17.03
N GLU A 39 11.43 -3.98 -18.27
CA GLU A 39 11.85 -2.64 -18.68
C GLU A 39 10.82 -1.56 -18.30
N VAL A 40 9.55 -1.94 -18.16
CA VAL A 40 8.47 -1.07 -17.68
C VAL A 40 8.48 -1.04 -16.15
N LYS A 41 8.57 -2.21 -15.51
CA LYS A 41 8.53 -2.34 -14.04
C LYS A 41 9.70 -1.63 -13.37
N ILE A 42 10.93 -1.72 -13.90
CA ILE A 42 12.11 -1.05 -13.34
C ILE A 42 12.04 0.48 -13.36
N LYS A 43 11.09 1.08 -14.10
CA LYS A 43 10.86 2.53 -14.06
C LYS A 43 10.24 2.98 -12.74
N ASN A 44 9.56 2.07 -12.02
CA ASN A 44 9.08 2.32 -10.66
C ASN A 44 10.26 2.44 -9.72
N THR A 45 10.73 3.67 -9.53
CA THR A 45 11.89 4.02 -8.71
C THR A 45 11.46 4.88 -7.53
N SER A 46 12.25 4.88 -6.46
CA SER A 46 12.01 5.69 -5.27
C SER A 46 13.30 5.94 -4.51
N ASP A 47 13.36 7.10 -3.86
CA ASP A 47 14.44 7.46 -2.94
C ASP A 47 14.24 6.81 -1.56
N LYS A 48 13.03 6.28 -1.27
CA LYS A 48 12.75 5.55 -0.04
C LYS A 48 13.24 4.09 -0.18
N PRO A 49 13.93 3.52 0.82
CA PRO A 49 14.26 2.10 0.85
C PRO A 49 13.00 1.26 0.58
N PHE A 50 13.13 0.27 -0.32
CA PHE A 50 12.03 -0.63 -0.71
C PHE A 50 10.82 0.07 -1.37
N GLY A 51 10.95 1.33 -1.80
CA GLY A 51 9.85 2.16 -2.31
C GLY A 51 9.61 2.08 -3.83
N GLY A 52 10.18 1.11 -4.54
CA GLY A 52 10.04 0.96 -5.98
C GLY A 52 10.02 -0.50 -6.40
N TYR A 53 10.44 -0.78 -7.63
CA TYR A 53 10.61 -2.14 -8.13
C TYR A 53 11.68 -2.89 -7.32
N LEU A 54 11.30 -4.04 -6.80
CA LEU A 54 12.18 -5.01 -6.18
C LEU A 54 11.98 -6.34 -6.90
N GLY A 55 13.06 -6.87 -7.46
CA GLY A 55 13.04 -8.14 -8.18
C GLY A 55 14.41 -8.39 -8.77
N GLN A 56 14.64 -9.62 -9.25
CA GLN A 56 15.94 -10.03 -9.82
C GLN A 56 17.11 -9.89 -8.81
N ILE A 57 16.82 -9.91 -7.50
CA ILE A 57 17.85 -9.89 -6.45
C ILE A 57 18.21 -11.33 -6.11
N SER A 58 19.49 -11.70 -6.28
CA SER A 58 19.98 -13.04 -5.96
C SER A 58 19.65 -13.39 -4.50
N GLY A 59 18.96 -14.52 -4.29
CA GLY A 59 18.54 -14.99 -2.97
C GLY A 59 17.17 -14.50 -2.48
N PHE A 60 16.43 -13.73 -3.29
CA PHE A 60 15.07 -13.29 -2.98
C PHE A 60 14.07 -13.78 -4.02
N ASP A 61 13.20 -14.72 -3.63
CA ASP A 61 12.20 -15.36 -4.50
C ASP A 61 10.87 -14.58 -4.52
N TYR A 62 10.92 -13.25 -4.61
CA TYR A 62 9.73 -12.43 -4.78
C TYR A 62 9.98 -11.21 -5.68
N GLU A 63 8.89 -10.70 -6.26
CA GLU A 63 8.85 -9.46 -7.02
C GLU A 63 7.87 -8.49 -6.32
N SER A 64 8.19 -7.18 -6.33
CA SER A 64 7.37 -6.15 -5.71
C SER A 64 7.47 -4.84 -6.48
N LEU A 65 6.37 -4.08 -6.46
CA LEU A 65 6.30 -2.69 -6.91
C LEU A 65 5.58 -1.89 -5.82
N ALA A 66 5.92 -0.62 -5.70
CA ALA A 66 5.35 0.25 -4.68
C ALA A 66 4.64 1.47 -5.29
N ILE A 67 3.47 1.76 -4.74
CA ILE A 67 2.71 2.97 -5.04
C ILE A 67 3.02 3.98 -3.94
N THR A 68 3.85 4.98 -4.27
CA THR A 68 4.12 6.09 -3.34
C THR A 68 2.86 6.95 -3.20
N ASP A 69 2.57 7.39 -1.98
CA ASP A 69 1.39 8.20 -1.65
C ASP A 69 0.07 7.56 -2.11
N ALA A 70 -0.01 6.22 -2.07
CA ALA A 70 -1.14 5.46 -2.60
C ALA A 70 -2.52 5.95 -2.11
N PRO A 71 -2.72 6.34 -0.83
CA PRO A 71 -4.00 6.85 -0.35
C PRO A 71 -4.36 8.27 -0.85
N LEU A 72 -3.41 8.99 -1.46
CA LEU A 72 -3.61 10.33 -1.99
C LEU A 72 -4.17 10.28 -3.43
N PRO A 73 -4.98 11.28 -3.85
CA PRO A 73 -5.64 11.27 -5.16
C PRO A 73 -4.71 11.16 -6.38
N HIS A 74 -3.42 11.48 -6.21
CA HIS A 74 -2.43 11.47 -7.29
C HIS A 74 -1.51 10.23 -7.27
N GLY A 75 -1.47 9.46 -6.18
CA GLY A 75 -0.53 8.34 -6.01
C GLY A 75 -0.75 7.24 -7.04
N ALA A 76 -1.96 6.65 -7.07
CA ALA A 76 -2.30 5.60 -8.04
C ALA A 76 -2.27 6.10 -9.50
N PRO A 77 -2.82 7.29 -9.85
CA PRO A 77 -2.68 7.81 -11.22
C PRO A 77 -1.24 7.99 -11.67
N ARG A 78 -0.34 8.51 -10.81
CA ARG A 78 1.09 8.64 -11.13
C ARG A 78 1.73 7.28 -11.38
N PHE A 79 1.44 6.31 -10.52
CA PHE A 79 1.94 4.94 -10.67
C PHE A 79 1.47 4.31 -11.97
N CYS A 80 0.18 4.43 -12.29
CA CYS A 80 -0.35 3.88 -13.53
C CYS A 80 0.22 4.54 -14.78
N GLY A 81 0.30 5.88 -14.81
CA GLY A 81 0.83 6.61 -15.96
C GLY A 81 2.31 6.31 -16.23
N LEU A 82 3.04 5.82 -15.21
CA LEU A 82 4.41 5.35 -15.36
C LEU A 82 4.50 3.98 -16.07
N LEU A 83 3.55 3.09 -15.78
CA LEU A 83 3.58 1.69 -16.21
C LEU A 83 2.81 1.44 -17.51
N TRP A 84 1.69 2.13 -17.70
CA TRP A 84 0.83 1.97 -18.88
C TRP A 84 0.81 3.29 -19.68
N PRO A 85 1.36 3.32 -20.91
CA PRO A 85 1.37 4.51 -21.76
C PRO A 85 -0.03 5.09 -22.04
N ASP A 86 -1.02 4.21 -22.22
CA ASP A 86 -2.43 4.59 -22.42
C ASP A 86 -3.22 4.63 -21.10
N GLY A 87 -2.54 4.44 -19.97
CA GLY A 87 -3.13 4.29 -18.65
C GLY A 87 -3.77 2.91 -18.41
N ASN A 88 -4.25 2.72 -17.18
CA ASN A 88 -5.07 1.56 -16.79
C ASN A 88 -6.11 2.03 -15.76
N PRO A 89 -7.18 2.71 -16.21
CA PRO A 89 -8.09 3.46 -15.33
C PRO A 89 -8.72 2.57 -14.27
N ASP A 90 -9.07 1.33 -14.61
CA ASP A 90 -9.69 0.37 -13.70
C ASP A 90 -8.71 -0.03 -12.59
N PHE A 91 -7.45 -0.36 -12.93
CA PHE A 91 -6.43 -0.67 -11.92
C PHE A 91 -6.19 0.55 -11.02
N CYS A 92 -6.07 1.75 -11.61
CA CYS A 92 -5.79 2.96 -10.83
C CYS A 92 -6.92 3.27 -9.83
N GLU A 93 -8.18 3.17 -10.27
CA GLU A 93 -9.33 3.44 -9.42
C GLU A 93 -9.40 2.44 -8.26
N LYS A 94 -9.20 1.14 -8.54
CA LYS A 94 -9.21 0.12 -7.49
C LYS A 94 -8.03 0.25 -6.55
N ALA A 95 -6.83 0.50 -7.07
CA ALA A 95 -5.63 0.72 -6.26
C ALA A 95 -5.81 1.92 -5.32
N TYR A 96 -6.31 3.06 -5.83
CA TYR A 96 -6.63 4.23 -5.01
C TYR A 96 -7.74 3.95 -3.98
N THR A 97 -8.82 3.29 -4.40
CA THR A 97 -9.93 2.99 -3.49
C THR A 97 -9.49 2.06 -2.36
N PHE A 98 -8.72 1.03 -2.70
CA PHE A 98 -8.17 0.07 -1.74
C PHE A 98 -7.18 0.73 -0.78
N SER A 99 -6.19 1.47 -1.29
CA SER A 99 -5.19 2.17 -0.47
C SER A 99 -5.82 3.22 0.44
N LYS A 100 -6.83 3.97 -0.04
CA LYS A 100 -7.55 4.96 0.76
C LYS A 100 -8.27 4.32 1.95
N LYS A 101 -8.91 3.17 1.74
CA LYS A 101 -9.56 2.41 2.82
C LYS A 101 -8.55 1.85 3.81
N LEU A 102 -7.42 1.32 3.33
CA LEU A 102 -6.34 0.88 4.21
C LEU A 102 -5.72 2.04 5.00
N GLY A 103 -5.56 3.22 4.40
CA GLY A 103 -5.09 4.41 5.11
C GLY A 103 -6.02 4.84 6.24
N GLN A 104 -7.34 4.71 6.07
CA GLN A 104 -8.31 4.96 7.15
C GLN A 104 -8.20 3.93 8.29
N LEU A 105 -7.95 2.66 7.96
CA LEU A 105 -7.71 1.63 8.97
C LEU A 105 -6.41 1.89 9.72
N GLU A 106 -5.34 2.22 9.00
CA GLU A 106 -4.03 2.55 9.57
C GLU A 106 -4.13 3.74 10.54
N GLU A 107 -4.81 4.83 10.14
CA GLU A 107 -5.05 5.99 11.00
C GLU A 107 -5.80 5.61 12.28
N MET A 108 -6.84 4.76 12.16
CA MET A 108 -7.62 4.30 13.31
C MET A 108 -6.76 3.48 14.28
N VAL A 109 -5.99 2.52 13.76
CA VAL A 109 -5.10 1.66 14.56
C VAL A 109 -4.03 2.51 15.24
N ARG A 110 -3.42 3.44 14.49
CA ARG A 110 -2.41 4.38 14.98
C ARG A 110 -2.93 5.17 16.18
N ARG A 111 -4.12 5.77 16.05
CA ARG A 111 -4.77 6.51 17.13
C ARG A 111 -5.03 5.62 18.35
N MET A 112 -5.59 4.42 18.15
CA MET A 112 -5.85 3.47 19.24
C MET A 112 -4.56 3.08 19.99
N VAL A 113 -3.44 2.93 19.29
CA VAL A 113 -2.13 2.65 19.90
C VAL A 113 -1.67 3.85 20.74
N LEU A 114 -1.69 5.06 20.19
CA LEU A 114 -1.26 6.26 20.92
C LEU A 114 -2.13 6.53 22.17
N GLU A 115 -3.44 6.38 22.05
CA GLU A 115 -4.39 6.51 23.17
C GLU A 115 -4.07 5.50 24.28
N SER A 116 -3.80 4.26 23.90
CA SER A 116 -3.49 3.20 24.88
C SER A 116 -2.14 3.37 25.58
N LEU A 117 -1.24 4.15 24.99
CA LEU A 117 0.05 4.53 25.56
C LEU A 117 -0.02 5.86 26.33
N GLY A 118 -1.14 6.59 26.24
CA GLY A 118 -1.33 7.89 26.89
C GLY A 118 -0.54 9.04 26.24
N VAL A 119 -0.28 8.94 24.93
CA VAL A 119 0.60 9.87 24.17
C VAL A 119 -0.07 10.37 22.89
N THR A 120 -1.39 10.60 22.92
CA THR A 120 -2.18 11.03 21.76
C THR A 120 -1.74 12.37 21.18
N GLU A 121 -1.09 13.22 21.97
CA GLU A 121 -0.55 14.51 21.53
C GLU A 121 0.46 14.41 20.39
N TYR A 122 1.13 13.26 20.22
CA TYR A 122 2.11 13.02 19.16
C TYR A 122 1.48 12.50 17.85
N HIS A 123 0.15 12.43 17.75
CA HIS A 123 -0.53 11.87 16.57
C HIS A 123 -0.16 12.58 15.26
N GLU A 124 -0.09 13.93 15.27
CA GLU A 124 0.27 14.70 14.07
C GLU A 124 1.73 14.51 13.68
N GLU A 125 2.65 14.57 14.64
CA GLU A 125 4.09 14.39 14.41
C GLU A 125 4.40 13.01 13.85
N GLN A 126 3.80 11.97 14.44
CA GLN A 126 3.97 10.61 13.97
C GLN A 126 3.33 10.41 12.59
N SER A 127 2.26 11.14 12.27
CA SER A 127 1.65 11.11 10.93
C SER A 127 2.48 11.78 9.86
N ALA A 128 3.30 12.77 10.21
CA ALA A 128 4.23 13.42 9.29
C ALA A 128 5.52 12.61 9.03
N SER A 129 5.78 11.57 9.82
CA SER A 129 7.01 10.75 9.76
C SER A 129 6.92 9.57 8.79
N THR A 130 5.71 9.25 8.30
CA THR A 130 5.43 8.14 7.37
C THR A 130 5.25 8.63 5.93
#